data_AF-A0A433TXC2-F1
#
_entry.id   AF-A0A433TXC2-F1
#
_cell.length_a   1.000
_cell.length_b   1.000
_cell.length_c   1.000
_cell.angle_alpha   90.00
_cell.angle_beta   90.00
_cell.angle_gamma   90.00
#
_symmetry.space_group_name_H-M   'P 1'
#
loop_
_entity.id
_entity.type
_entity.pdbx_description
1 polymer ?
#
loop_
_entity_poly.entity_id
_entity_poly.type
_entity_poly.pdbx_seq_one_letter_code
_entity_poly.pdbx_strand_id
1 'polypeptide(L)'
;MNAFSEDLHYLTPFEWVITGVSSTFDSRLEDRRFKFRVCQLQFGYMFGRSETTAYLNDYDARLDYTVPEGKVLTGWKSVHDNYREDRRHKMVVSDLIQFI
;
A
#
# COMPACT_ATOMS: atom_id res chain seq x y z
N MET A 1 -7.33 -5.13 5.05
CA MET A 1 -8.31 -5.28 3.95
C MET A 1 -9.45 -4.32 4.20
N ASN A 2 -9.97 -3.66 3.17
CA ASN A 2 -11.09 -2.72 3.26
C ASN A 2 -12.41 -3.33 2.78
N ALA A 3 -13.53 -2.72 3.18
CA ALA A 3 -14.83 -2.89 2.53
C ALA A 3 -14.95 -1.96 1.30
N PHE A 4 -15.98 -2.15 0.48
CA PHE A 4 -16.25 -1.23 -0.65
C PHE A 4 -16.73 0.12 -0.14
N SER A 5 -16.45 1.18 -0.90
CA SER A 5 -16.75 2.59 -0.60
C SER A 5 -16.10 3.13 0.68
N GLU A 6 -15.28 2.31 1.33
CA GLU A 6 -14.53 2.64 2.54
C GLU A 6 -13.06 2.89 2.22
N ASP A 7 -12.42 3.67 3.07
CA ASP A 7 -10.99 3.92 3.01
C ASP A 7 -10.19 2.65 3.27
N LEU A 8 -9.05 2.55 2.58
CA LEU A 8 -8.04 1.55 2.87
C LEU A 8 -7.01 2.15 3.82
N HIS A 9 -6.82 1.51 4.97
CA HIS A 9 -5.67 1.78 5.83
C HIS A 9 -5.04 0.44 6.25
N TYR A 10 -3.90 0.11 5.64
CA TYR A 10 -3.15 -1.08 5.97
C TYR A 10 -1.70 -0.74 6.31
N LEU A 11 -1.25 -1.22 7.46
CA LEU A 11 0.15 -1.25 7.87
C LEU A 11 0.52 -2.70 8.17
N THR A 12 1.71 -3.11 7.79
CA THR A 12 2.24 -4.42 8.15
C THR A 12 2.61 -4.47 9.64
N PRO A 13 2.65 -5.67 10.25
CA PRO A 13 3.33 -5.85 11.53
C PRO A 13 4.80 -5.41 11.46
N PHE A 14 5.41 -5.19 12.63
CA PHE A 14 6.83 -4.87 12.72
C PHE A 14 7.67 -5.94 12.01
N GLU A 15 8.59 -5.51 11.15
CA GLU A 15 9.46 -6.35 10.31
C GLU A 15 8.73 -7.25 9.30
N TRP A 16 7.49 -6.93 8.92
CA TRP A 16 6.80 -7.58 7.79
C TRP A 16 6.68 -6.64 6.60
N VAL A 17 6.88 -7.15 5.38
CA VAL A 17 6.82 -6.38 4.14
C VAL A 17 5.71 -6.88 3.23
N ILE A 18 5.10 -5.98 2.46
CA ILE A 18 4.14 -6.34 1.42
C ILE A 18 4.89 -6.90 0.22
N THR A 19 4.60 -8.15 -0.14
CA THR A 19 5.24 -8.87 -1.25
C THR A 19 4.25 -9.18 -2.39
N GLY A 20 2.98 -8.86 -2.20
CA GLY A 20 1.98 -8.99 -3.25
C GLY A 20 0.68 -8.29 -2.91
N VAL A 21 -0.05 -7.91 -3.94
CA VAL A 21 -1.36 -7.29 -3.85
C VAL A 21 -2.34 -8.07 -4.72
N SER A 22 -3.56 -8.24 -4.25
CA SER A 22 -4.69 -8.64 -5.08
C SER A 22 -5.90 -7.77 -4.75
N SER A 23 -6.77 -7.59 -5.74
CA SER A 23 -7.97 -6.78 -5.58
C SER A 23 -9.19 -7.46 -6.18
N THR A 24 -10.35 -7.23 -5.59
CA THR A 24 -11.65 -7.58 -6.17
C THR A 24 -12.38 -6.29 -6.53
N PHE A 25 -12.76 -6.16 -7.79
CA PHE A 25 -13.53 -5.04 -8.32
C PHE A 25 -15.03 -5.33 -8.27
N ASP A 26 -15.84 -4.33 -7.96
CA ASP A 26 -17.29 -4.35 -8.06
C ASP A 26 -17.73 -3.31 -9.09
N SER A 27 -18.41 -3.74 -10.15
CA SER A 27 -18.79 -2.84 -11.25
C SER A 27 -19.99 -1.96 -10.95
N ARG A 28 -20.76 -2.24 -9.88
CA ARG A 28 -21.89 -1.40 -9.48
C ARG A 28 -21.44 -0.23 -8.61
N LEU A 29 -20.43 -0.48 -7.77
CA LEU A 29 -19.81 0.55 -6.92
C LEU A 29 -18.59 1.19 -7.57
N GLU A 30 -18.16 0.66 -8.72
CA GLU A 30 -16.92 1.02 -9.42
C GLU A 30 -15.66 1.00 -8.53
N ASP A 31 -15.69 0.16 -7.50
CA ASP A 31 -14.73 0.19 -6.41
C ASP A 31 -13.94 -1.12 -6.25
N ARG A 32 -12.80 -1.05 -5.56
CA ARG A 32 -11.87 -2.15 -5.30
C ARG A 32 -11.68 -2.39 -3.81
N ARG A 33 -11.74 -3.67 -3.41
CA ARG A 33 -11.23 -4.14 -2.12
C ARG A 33 -9.87 -4.78 -2.29
N PHE A 34 -8.94 -4.46 -1.39
CA PHE A 34 -7.56 -4.90 -1.48
C PHE A 34 -7.21 -5.95 -0.43
N LYS A 35 -6.40 -6.93 -0.86
CA LYS A 35 -5.74 -7.94 -0.04
C LYS A 35 -4.24 -7.89 -0.27
N PHE A 36 -3.49 -8.12 0.80
CA PHE A 36 -2.02 -8.07 0.78
C PHE A 36 -1.45 -9.42 1.17
N ARG A 37 -0.46 -9.85 0.39
CA ARG A 37 0.47 -10.89 0.81
C ARG A 37 1.63 -10.20 1.52
N VAL A 38 2.00 -10.73 2.68
CA VAL A 38 3.09 -10.21 3.50
C VAL A 38 4.07 -11.31 3.88
N CYS A 39 5.33 -10.92 4.08
CA CYS A 39 6.39 -11.81 4.54
C CYS A 39 7.18 -11.12 5.66
N GLN A 40 7.64 -11.88 6.65
CA GLN A 40 8.57 -11.38 7.65
C GLN A 40 9.96 -11.25 7.05
N LEU A 41 10.70 -10.22 7.44
CA LEU A 41 12.11 -10.07 7.13
C LEU A 41 12.91 -11.22 7.75
N GLN A 42 13.96 -11.64 7.05
CA GLN A 42 14.93 -12.59 7.58
C GLN A 42 15.85 -11.90 8.58
N PHE A 43 16.40 -12.67 9.53
CA PHE A 43 17.49 -12.22 10.38
C PHE A 43 18.63 -11.56 9.58
N GLY A 44 19.17 -10.47 10.12
CA GLY A 44 20.16 -9.62 9.45
C GLY A 44 19.54 -8.48 8.63
N TYR A 45 18.21 -8.35 8.60
CA TYR A 45 17.51 -7.20 8.02
C TYR A 45 16.56 -6.57 9.02
N MET A 46 16.44 -5.24 8.98
CA MET A 46 15.50 -4.47 9.79
C MET A 46 14.97 -3.25 9.04
N PHE A 47 13.92 -2.64 9.59
CA PHE A 47 13.41 -1.36 9.12
C PHE A 47 14.26 -0.20 9.65
N GLY A 48 14.59 0.72 8.76
CA GLY A 48 15.04 2.05 9.12
C GLY A 48 13.88 3.04 9.17
N ARG A 49 14.10 4.24 8.65
CA ARG A 49 13.08 5.30 8.65
C ARG A 49 11.90 4.86 7.79
N SER A 50 10.70 5.15 8.29
CA SER A 50 9.45 4.96 7.55
C SER A 50 8.85 6.30 7.16
N GLU A 51 8.27 6.36 5.97
CA GLU A 51 7.59 7.55 5.45
C GLU A 51 6.33 7.18 4.68
N THR A 52 5.33 8.05 4.73
CA THR A 52 4.14 7.95 3.90
C THR A 52 4.31 8.90 2.71
N THR A 53 4.09 8.41 1.50
CA THR A 53 4.17 9.23 0.29
C THR A 53 3.07 10.30 0.26
N ALA A 54 3.22 11.29 -0.62
CA ALA A 54 2.06 12.05 -1.10
C ALA A 54 1.09 11.12 -1.86
N TYR A 55 -0.08 11.62 -2.28
CA TYR A 55 -0.92 10.85 -3.19
C TYR A 55 -0.17 10.60 -4.49
N LEU A 56 -0.14 9.34 -4.91
CA LEU A 56 0.64 8.87 -6.06
C LEU A 56 -0.15 8.91 -7.37
N ASN A 57 -1.45 9.12 -7.26
CA ASN A 57 -2.37 9.35 -8.36
C ASN A 57 -3.45 10.33 -7.92
N ASP A 58 -4.02 11.04 -8.89
CA ASP A 58 -5.31 11.71 -8.76
C ASP A 58 -6.45 10.73 -9.08
N TYR A 59 -7.69 11.18 -8.85
CA TYR A 59 -8.86 10.43 -9.32
C TYR A 59 -8.87 10.39 -10.85
N ASP A 60 -9.44 9.32 -11.41
CA ASP A 60 -9.48 9.01 -12.83
C ASP A 60 -8.07 8.88 -13.45
N ALA A 61 -7.03 8.73 -12.63
CA ALA A 61 -5.65 8.62 -13.05
C ALA A 61 -5.02 7.30 -12.60
N ARG A 62 -4.12 6.78 -13.44
CA ARG A 62 -3.40 5.54 -13.19
C ARG A 62 -2.47 5.69 -11.98
N LEU A 63 -2.54 4.72 -11.06
CA LEU A 63 -1.49 4.49 -10.09
C LEU A 63 -0.30 3.79 -10.76
N ASP A 64 0.83 4.49 -10.87
CA ASP A 64 2.09 3.93 -11.35
C ASP A 64 3.22 4.33 -10.40
N TYR A 65 3.66 3.39 -9.57
CA TYR A 65 4.64 3.65 -8.53
C TYR A 65 5.63 2.51 -8.42
N THR A 66 6.91 2.87 -8.52
CA THR A 66 8.03 1.99 -8.24
C THR A 66 8.64 2.41 -6.90
N VAL A 67 8.78 1.45 -5.99
CA VAL A 67 9.43 1.69 -4.70
C VAL A 67 10.90 2.03 -4.97
N PRO A 68 11.42 3.15 -4.42
CA PRO A 68 12.82 3.51 -4.58
C PRO A 68 13.76 2.41 -4.07
N GLU A 69 14.97 2.35 -4.65
CA GLU A 69 16.01 1.43 -4.20
C GLU A 69 16.33 1.60 -2.70
N GLY A 70 16.60 0.49 -2.03
CA GLY A 70 16.87 0.48 -0.59
C GLY A 70 15.63 0.62 0.30
N LYS A 71 14.42 0.64 -0.27
CA LYS A 71 13.16 0.70 0.48
C LYS A 71 12.25 -0.48 0.19
N VAL A 72 11.32 -0.72 1.11
CA VAL A 72 10.30 -1.76 1.03
C VAL A 72 8.91 -1.20 1.37
N LEU A 73 7.86 -1.81 0.82
CA LEU A 73 6.48 -1.48 1.16
C LEU A 73 6.10 -2.08 2.52
N THR A 74 5.70 -1.21 3.45
CA THR A 74 5.26 -1.56 4.81
C THR A 74 3.84 -1.07 5.10
N GLY A 75 3.19 -0.46 4.11
CA GLY A 75 1.78 -0.11 4.22
C GLY A 75 1.21 0.46 2.92
N TRP A 76 -0.11 0.49 2.86
CA TRP A 76 -0.88 1.04 1.74
C TRP A 76 -2.10 1.74 2.31
N LYS A 77 -2.29 3.00 1.93
CA LYS A 77 -3.47 3.80 2.28
C LYS A 77 -4.19 4.25 1.01
N SER A 78 -5.50 4.32 1.07
CA SER A 78 -6.32 4.81 -0.04
C SER A 78 -7.54 5.51 0.50
N VAL A 79 -7.90 6.62 -0.14
CA VAL A 79 -9.20 7.27 0.08
C VAL A 79 -10.13 7.00 -1.08
N HIS A 80 -11.38 6.69 -0.79
CA HIS A 80 -12.44 6.53 -1.79
C HIS A 80 -13.26 7.82 -1.91
N ASP A 81 -13.68 8.17 -3.12
CA ASP A 81 -14.59 9.29 -3.36
C ASP A 81 -15.88 8.74 -3.99
N ASN A 82 -17.00 8.80 -3.26
CA ASN A 82 -18.30 8.27 -3.74
C ASN A 82 -18.91 9.07 -4.90
N TYR A 83 -18.46 10.30 -5.16
CA TYR A 83 -18.97 11.06 -6.30
C TYR A 83 -18.28 10.63 -7.60
N ARG A 84 -16.97 10.30 -7.52
CA ARG A 84 -16.17 9.80 -8.65
C ARG A 84 -16.17 8.28 -8.75
N GLU A 85 -16.52 7.59 -7.67
CA GLU A 85 -16.37 6.16 -7.47
C GLU A 85 -14.95 5.65 -7.77
N ASP A 86 -13.94 6.42 -7.36
CA ASP A 86 -12.54 6.12 -7.61
C ASP A 86 -11.66 6.41 -6.38
N ARG A 87 -10.40 5.97 -6.45
CA ARG A 87 -9.45 5.96 -5.35
C ARG A 87 -8.15 6.67 -5.65
N ARG A 88 -7.69 7.44 -4.65
CA ARG A 88 -6.30 7.91 -4.59
C ARG A 88 -5.51 7.14 -3.57
N HIS A 89 -4.24 6.87 -3.88
CA HIS A 89 -3.40 5.98 -3.10
C HIS A 89 -2.15 6.67 -2.54
N LYS A 90 -1.75 6.23 -1.34
CA LYS A 90 -0.47 6.52 -0.71
C LYS A 90 0.19 5.22 -0.29
N MET A 91 1.51 5.17 -0.36
CA MET A 91 2.29 4.05 0.15
C MET A 91 2.98 4.45 1.45
N VAL A 92 3.16 3.48 2.34
CA VAL A 92 4.12 3.58 3.43
C VAL A 92 5.33 2.76 3.02
N VAL A 93 6.48 3.41 2.95
CA VAL A 93 7.76 2.79 2.62
C VAL A 93 8.72 2.95 3.77
N SER A 94 9.53 1.92 4.00
CA SER A 94 10.55 1.89 5.03
C SER A 94 11.90 1.58 4.42
N ASP A 95 12.96 2.20 4.92
CA ASP A 95 14.33 1.81 4.55
C ASP A 95 14.56 0.35 4.94
N LEU A 96 15.18 -0.42 4.04
CA LEU A 96 15.62 -1.78 4.31
C LEU A 96 17.10 -1.75 4.67
N ILE A 97 17.42 -2.02 5.92
CA ILE A 97 18.79 -1.98 6.42
C ILE A 97 19.26 -3.41 6.67
N GLN A 98 20.41 -3.75 6.12
CA GLN A 98 21.12 -4.98 6.48
C GLN A 98 22.08 -4.70 7.63
N PHE A 99 21.99 -5.48 8.69
CA PHE A 99 22.97 -5.49 9.78
C PHE A 99 23.64 -6.86 9.80
N ILE A 100 24.97 -6.85 9.95
CA ILE A 100 25.82 -8.04 9.93
C ILE A 100 26.41 -8.20 11.33
#